data_AF-A0A081PH73-F1
#
_entry.id   AF-A0A081PH73-F1
#
_cell.length_a   1.000
_cell.length_b   1.000
_cell.length_c   1.000
_cell.angle_alpha   90.00
_cell.angle_beta   90.00
_cell.angle_gamma   90.00
#
_symmetry.space_group_name_H-M   'P 1'
#
loop_
_entity.id
_entity.type
_entity.pdbx_description
1 polymer ?
#
loop_
_entity_poly.entity_id
_entity_poly.type
_entity_poly.pdbx_seq_one_letter_code
_entity_poly.pdbx_strand_id
1 'polypeptide(L)'
;MKNLSYTLLTRLLLLLLIQIGLSNTLCAQSRSSANTWTALELKNADTAKDAPYLNDEEKKLIFYMNLVRTNGEKFFNTYFQDFTNAYNQEMQQYRNYNDLRVNRKDKYYRGLEKDLKDVRNLPLFEPDETLTWVAQQHAKDLKKTNKAGHNSSDGRSVKDRITPYYPNRAMAENLAFGFSKGFANICMLLLDKNVNDLGHRKTILSTKNNLKYTGVTIGTHPGYRYCAVMDFISGPAD
;
A
#
# COMPACT_ATOMS: atom_id res chain seq x y z
N MET A 1 -11.95 1.58 -85.21
CA MET A 1 -11.44 0.52 -84.32
C MET A 1 -12.60 -0.42 -83.99
N LYS A 2 -12.33 -1.72 -83.96
CA LYS A 2 -13.24 -2.85 -84.26
C LYS A 2 -14.32 -3.16 -83.18
N ASN A 3 -15.58 -3.23 -83.63
CA ASN A 3 -16.62 -4.28 -83.48
C ASN A 3 -16.77 -5.20 -82.24
N LEU A 4 -18.05 -5.33 -81.83
CA LEU A 4 -18.83 -6.52 -81.34
C LEU A 4 -18.40 -7.17 -80.00
N SER A 5 -19.23 -7.77 -79.11
CA SER A 5 -20.68 -8.01 -78.92
C SER A 5 -20.87 -8.94 -77.68
N TYR A 6 -22.12 -9.17 -77.25
CA TYR A 6 -22.67 -10.38 -76.57
C TYR A 6 -22.59 -10.61 -75.02
N THR A 7 -23.79 -10.60 -74.42
CA THR A 7 -24.49 -11.59 -73.55
C THR A 7 -23.84 -12.35 -72.37
N LEU A 8 -24.65 -12.43 -71.29
CA LEU A 8 -24.86 -13.51 -70.27
C LEU A 8 -23.81 -14.63 -70.14
N LEU A 9 -23.38 -14.95 -68.91
CA LEU A 9 -23.49 -16.30 -68.29
C LEU A 9 -22.82 -16.35 -66.90
N THR A 10 -23.66 -16.62 -65.89
CA THR A 10 -23.43 -17.45 -64.68
C THR A 10 -22.00 -17.88 -64.34
N ARG A 11 -21.50 -17.51 -63.15
CA ARG A 11 -20.77 -18.44 -62.27
C ARG A 11 -21.03 -18.12 -60.79
N LEU A 12 -21.85 -18.99 -60.21
CA LEU A 12 -21.99 -19.28 -58.79
C LEU A 12 -20.59 -19.54 -58.20
N LEU A 13 -20.10 -18.67 -57.31
CA LEU A 13 -19.01 -19.01 -56.41
C LEU A 13 -19.49 -18.79 -54.97
N LEU A 14 -19.91 -19.91 -54.39
CA LEU A 14 -20.30 -20.07 -52.99
C LEU A 14 -19.03 -19.89 -52.15
N LEU A 15 -18.77 -18.67 -51.64
CA LEU A 15 -17.77 -18.46 -50.60
C LEU A 15 -18.38 -18.87 -49.26
N LEU A 16 -18.19 -20.13 -48.92
CA LEU A 16 -18.44 -20.69 -47.61
C LEU A 16 -17.46 -20.01 -46.62
N LEU A 17 -17.91 -18.92 -45.99
CA LEU A 17 -17.20 -18.33 -44.86
C LEU A 17 -17.34 -19.29 -43.67
N ILE A 18 -16.32 -20.13 -43.49
CA ILE A 18 -16.10 -20.89 -42.27
C ILE A 18 -15.81 -19.86 -41.17
N GLN A 19 -16.86 -19.48 -40.43
CA GLN A 19 -16.69 -18.83 -39.13
C GLN A 19 -16.08 -19.86 -38.18
N ILE A 20 -14.75 -19.87 -38.12
CA ILE A 20 -14.04 -20.46 -36.99
C ILE A 20 -14.37 -19.56 -35.80
N GLY A 21 -15.39 -19.95 -35.04
CA GLY A 21 -15.62 -19.44 -33.71
C GLY A 21 -14.44 -19.82 -32.84
N LEU A 22 -13.44 -18.93 -32.77
CA LEU A 22 -12.46 -18.95 -31.69
C LEU A 22 -13.21 -18.54 -30.43
N SER A 23 -13.73 -19.55 -29.74
CA SER A 23 -14.17 -19.43 -28.36
C SER A 23 -12.99 -18.94 -27.55
N ASN A 24 -12.92 -17.63 -27.31
CA ASN A 24 -12.09 -17.07 -26.26
C ASN A 24 -12.69 -17.55 -24.94
N THR A 25 -12.31 -18.75 -24.51
CA THR A 25 -12.38 -19.16 -23.11
C THR A 25 -11.46 -18.23 -22.33
N LEU A 26 -12.01 -17.09 -21.92
CA LEU A 26 -11.54 -16.35 -20.77
C LEU A 26 -11.55 -17.33 -19.59
N CYS A 27 -10.40 -17.95 -19.31
CA CYS A 27 -10.15 -18.53 -18.01
C CYS A 27 -10.16 -17.39 -17.00
N ALA A 28 -11.35 -17.03 -16.51
CA ALA A 28 -11.48 -16.31 -15.26
C ALA A 28 -10.86 -17.23 -14.21
N GLN A 29 -9.60 -16.96 -13.82
CA GLN A 29 -8.97 -17.66 -12.71
C GLN A 29 -9.91 -17.51 -11.53
N SER A 30 -10.49 -18.62 -11.05
CA SER A 30 -11.31 -18.60 -9.85
C SER A 30 -10.41 -18.14 -8.71
N ARG A 31 -10.48 -16.86 -8.33
CA ARG A 31 -9.89 -16.42 -7.07
C ARG A 31 -10.57 -17.27 -6.00
N SER A 32 -9.77 -18.03 -5.25
CA SER A 32 -10.26 -18.78 -4.09
C SER A 32 -11.16 -17.86 -3.27
N SER A 33 -12.29 -18.36 -2.77
CA SER A 33 -13.17 -17.61 -1.88
C SER A 33 -12.41 -17.01 -0.68
N ALA A 34 -11.32 -17.67 -0.25
CA ALA A 34 -10.40 -17.20 0.78
C ALA A 34 -9.69 -15.88 0.43
N ASN A 35 -9.58 -15.51 -0.84
CA ASN A 35 -8.94 -14.29 -1.34
C ASN A 35 -9.96 -13.20 -1.74
N THR A 36 -11.22 -13.34 -1.36
CA THR A 36 -12.24 -12.31 -1.61
C THR A 36 -12.49 -11.50 -0.34
N TRP A 37 -12.46 -10.17 -0.47
CA TRP A 37 -12.79 -9.24 0.61
C TRP A 37 -14.29 -8.96 0.62
N THR A 38 -14.92 -9.13 1.77
CA THR A 38 -16.32 -8.78 1.97
C THR A 38 -16.48 -7.27 2.16
N ALA A 39 -17.66 -6.74 1.81
CA ALA A 39 -17.96 -5.33 2.04
C ALA A 39 -17.86 -4.96 3.54
N LEU A 40 -18.17 -5.90 4.45
CA LEU A 40 -18.04 -5.69 5.88
C LEU A 40 -16.57 -5.58 6.34
N GLU A 41 -15.69 -6.45 5.85
CA GLU A 41 -14.25 -6.36 6.15
C GLU A 41 -13.68 -5.02 5.68
N LEU A 42 -14.01 -4.60 4.46
CA LEU A 42 -13.55 -3.31 3.92
C LEU A 42 -14.12 -2.13 4.74
N LYS A 43 -15.41 -2.15 5.07
CA LYS A 43 -16.04 -1.11 5.89
C LYS A 43 -15.44 -1.03 7.29
N ASN A 44 -15.11 -2.17 7.91
CA ASN A 44 -14.52 -2.20 9.24
C ASN A 44 -13.08 -1.68 9.25
N ALA A 45 -12.29 -1.96 8.19
CA ALA A 45 -10.93 -1.45 8.08
C ALA A 45 -10.87 0.08 7.85
N ASP A 46 -11.94 0.67 7.31
CA ASP A 46 -12.05 2.11 7.00
C ASP A 46 -12.45 2.95 8.21
N THR A 47 -11.64 2.87 9.27
CA THR A 47 -11.82 3.65 10.51
C THR A 47 -11.63 5.17 10.28
N ALA A 48 -10.93 5.55 9.21
CA ALA A 48 -10.61 6.94 8.89
C ALA A 48 -11.59 7.63 7.92
N LYS A 49 -12.66 6.94 7.48
CA LYS A 49 -13.60 7.46 6.46
C LYS A 49 -14.15 8.85 6.78
N ASP A 50 -14.49 9.08 8.05
CA ASP A 50 -15.16 10.30 8.52
C ASP A 50 -14.18 11.34 9.10
N ALA A 51 -12.86 11.09 9.04
CA ALA A 51 -11.85 12.03 9.53
C ALA A 51 -11.66 13.19 8.53
N PRO A 52 -12.10 14.42 8.83
CA PRO A 52 -12.07 15.53 7.86
C PRO A 52 -10.67 16.15 7.71
N TYR A 53 -9.78 15.91 8.66
CA TYR A 53 -8.40 16.43 8.68
C TYR A 53 -7.40 15.58 7.87
N LEU A 54 -7.86 14.48 7.25
CA LEU A 54 -7.05 13.60 6.40
C LEU A 54 -7.50 13.69 4.95
N ASN A 55 -6.53 13.76 4.04
CA ASN A 55 -6.81 13.55 2.61
C ASN A 55 -6.97 12.07 2.25
N ASP A 56 -7.42 11.77 1.04
CA ASP A 56 -7.69 10.40 0.60
C ASP A 56 -6.48 9.45 0.68
N GLU A 57 -5.27 9.93 0.40
CA GLU A 57 -4.07 9.11 0.46
C GLU A 57 -3.60 8.88 1.91
N GLU A 58 -3.84 9.85 2.79
CA GLU A 58 -3.62 9.72 4.23
C GLU A 58 -4.61 8.74 4.87
N LYS A 59 -5.90 8.81 4.51
CA LYS A 59 -6.91 7.82 4.92
C LYS A 59 -6.51 6.40 4.46
N LYS A 60 -5.97 6.27 3.24
CA LYS A 60 -5.47 4.99 2.72
C LYS A 60 -4.32 4.41 3.55
N LEU A 61 -3.44 5.22 4.16
CA LEU A 61 -2.40 4.68 5.07
C LEU A 61 -3.05 3.87 6.19
N ILE A 62 -4.04 4.44 6.87
CA ILE A 62 -4.74 3.81 7.99
C ILE A 62 -5.54 2.59 7.50
N PHE A 63 -6.29 2.77 6.41
CA PHE A 63 -7.09 1.70 5.81
C PHE A 63 -6.26 0.45 5.46
N TYR A 64 -5.12 0.61 4.79
CA TYR A 64 -4.29 -0.55 4.41
C TYR A 64 -3.53 -1.15 5.59
N MET A 65 -3.15 -0.37 6.60
CA MET A 65 -2.68 -0.92 7.89
C MET A 65 -3.77 -1.77 8.55
N ASN A 66 -5.02 -1.32 8.52
CA ASN A 66 -6.15 -2.05 9.11
C ASN A 66 -6.54 -3.29 8.31
N LEU A 67 -6.44 -3.26 6.98
CA LEU A 67 -6.69 -4.46 6.16
C LEU A 67 -5.67 -5.56 6.44
N VAL A 68 -4.38 -5.24 6.50
CA VAL A 68 -3.35 -6.26 6.82
C VAL A 68 -3.54 -6.81 8.24
N ARG A 69 -3.98 -5.97 9.19
CA ARG A 69 -4.31 -6.36 10.57
C ARG A 69 -5.58 -7.23 10.66
N THR A 70 -6.54 -7.01 9.76
CA THR A 70 -7.78 -7.81 9.67
C THR A 70 -7.48 -9.23 9.19
N ASN A 71 -6.75 -9.38 8.08
CA ASN A 71 -6.36 -10.67 7.55
C ASN A 71 -5.09 -10.55 6.70
N GLY A 72 -3.94 -10.88 7.31
CA GLY A 72 -2.64 -10.70 6.67
C GLY A 72 -2.43 -11.61 5.46
N GLU A 73 -2.82 -12.88 5.56
CA GLU A 73 -2.67 -13.83 4.44
C GLU A 73 -3.53 -13.40 3.25
N LYS A 74 -4.77 -13.00 3.49
CA LYS A 74 -5.65 -12.46 2.45
C LYS A 74 -5.06 -11.20 1.84
N PHE A 75 -4.54 -10.27 2.66
CA PHE A 75 -3.86 -9.06 2.17
C PHE A 75 -2.65 -9.40 1.29
N PHE A 76 -1.82 -10.36 1.73
CA PHE A 76 -0.63 -10.79 1.00
C PHE A 76 -0.99 -11.41 -0.36
N ASN A 77 -2.02 -12.25 -0.40
CA ASN A 77 -2.46 -12.97 -1.60
C ASN A 77 -3.33 -12.13 -2.55
N THR A 78 -3.74 -10.93 -2.14
CA THR A 78 -4.55 -10.00 -2.94
C THR A 78 -3.76 -8.72 -3.22
N TYR A 79 -3.91 -7.73 -2.34
CA TYR A 79 -3.34 -6.40 -2.49
C TYR A 79 -1.82 -6.42 -2.67
N PHE A 80 -1.08 -7.18 -1.86
CA PHE A 80 0.38 -7.19 -1.99
C PHE A 80 0.88 -7.84 -3.29
N GLN A 81 0.16 -8.83 -3.84
CA GLN A 81 0.48 -9.39 -5.15
C GLN A 81 0.27 -8.37 -6.26
N ASP A 82 -0.89 -7.68 -6.25
CA ASP A 82 -1.22 -6.65 -7.22
C ASP A 82 -0.21 -5.50 -7.17
N PHE A 83 0.15 -5.04 -5.95
CA PHE A 83 1.21 -4.06 -5.74
C PHE A 83 2.55 -4.53 -6.32
N THR A 84 3.00 -5.74 -5.96
CA THR A 84 4.28 -6.29 -6.41
C THR A 84 4.38 -6.32 -7.93
N ASN A 85 3.31 -6.72 -8.61
CA ASN A 85 3.28 -6.79 -10.07
C ASN A 85 3.34 -5.39 -10.71
N ALA A 86 2.47 -4.47 -10.27
CA ALA A 86 2.42 -3.12 -10.80
C ALA A 86 3.72 -2.34 -10.53
N TYR A 87 4.23 -2.41 -9.30
CA TYR A 87 5.47 -1.75 -8.90
C TYR A 87 6.66 -2.29 -9.69
N ASN A 88 6.80 -3.63 -9.83
CA ASN A 88 7.89 -4.18 -10.61
C ASN A 88 7.81 -3.79 -12.10
N GLN A 89 6.61 -3.72 -12.67
CA GLN A 89 6.43 -3.22 -14.03
C GLN A 89 6.87 -1.76 -14.15
N GLU A 90 6.44 -0.90 -13.22
CA GLU A 90 6.83 0.51 -13.19
C GLU A 90 8.34 0.69 -13.05
N MET A 91 8.99 -0.09 -12.18
CA MET A 91 10.42 0.06 -11.91
C MET A 91 11.33 -0.34 -13.08
N GLN A 92 10.82 -1.03 -14.11
CA GLN A 92 11.61 -1.41 -15.30
C GLN A 92 12.14 -0.21 -16.08
N GLN A 93 11.52 0.97 -15.92
CA GLN A 93 11.98 2.21 -16.55
C GLN A 93 13.32 2.71 -15.97
N TYR A 94 13.72 2.24 -14.79
CA TYR A 94 14.93 2.69 -14.11
C TYR A 94 16.11 1.74 -14.37
N ARG A 95 17.29 2.30 -14.63
CA ARG A 95 18.51 1.52 -14.89
C ARG A 95 18.90 0.59 -13.75
N ASN A 96 18.60 0.96 -12.51
CA ASN A 96 18.83 0.16 -11.29
C ASN A 96 17.62 -0.71 -10.90
N TYR A 97 16.78 -1.13 -11.87
CA TYR A 97 15.61 -1.98 -11.66
C TYR A 97 15.87 -3.19 -10.74
N ASN A 98 17.01 -3.87 -10.90
CA ASN A 98 17.33 -5.05 -10.10
C ASN A 98 17.43 -4.77 -8.59
N ASP A 99 17.82 -3.54 -8.22
CA ASP A 99 17.90 -3.10 -6.82
C ASP A 99 16.53 -2.64 -6.31
N LEU A 100 15.75 -1.98 -7.18
CA LEU A 100 14.45 -1.40 -6.82
C LEU A 100 13.34 -2.43 -6.73
N ARG A 101 13.35 -3.46 -7.58
CA ARG A 101 12.26 -4.44 -7.66
C ARG A 101 12.03 -5.19 -6.36
N VAL A 102 10.79 -5.60 -6.16
CA VAL A 102 10.40 -6.60 -5.17
C VAL A 102 10.77 -7.97 -5.71
N ASN A 103 11.80 -8.59 -5.12
CA ASN A 103 12.27 -9.91 -5.53
C ASN A 103 11.57 -10.98 -4.69
N ARG A 104 10.67 -11.73 -5.33
CA ARG A 104 9.89 -12.82 -4.70
C ARG A 104 10.74 -13.95 -4.09
N LYS A 105 12.03 -14.01 -4.45
CA LYS A 105 12.99 -14.99 -3.90
C LYS A 105 13.82 -14.42 -2.73
N ASP A 106 13.75 -13.12 -2.45
CA ASP A 106 14.53 -12.52 -1.38
C ASP A 106 13.94 -12.84 0.01
N LYS A 107 14.77 -12.65 1.04
CA LYS A 107 14.42 -12.95 2.43
C LYS A 107 13.32 -12.04 2.98
N TYR A 108 13.18 -10.82 2.46
CA TYR A 108 12.22 -9.84 2.93
C TYR A 108 10.80 -10.18 2.47
N TYR A 109 10.66 -10.58 1.20
CA TYR A 109 9.40 -11.05 0.62
C TYR A 109 8.94 -12.35 1.30
N ARG A 110 9.81 -13.36 1.39
CA ARG A 110 9.47 -14.64 2.04
C ARG A 110 9.20 -14.47 3.54
N GLY A 111 9.94 -13.58 4.19
CA GLY A 111 9.67 -13.19 5.57
C GLY A 111 8.29 -12.55 5.70
N LEU A 112 7.91 -11.65 4.78
CA LEU A 112 6.60 -11.01 4.81
C LEU A 112 5.47 -12.03 4.66
N GLU A 113 5.60 -12.92 3.68
CA GLU A 113 4.65 -14.03 3.47
C GLU A 113 4.44 -14.84 4.75
N LYS A 114 5.55 -15.20 5.42
CA LYS A 114 5.52 -15.94 6.68
C LYS A 114 4.86 -15.14 7.81
N ASP A 115 5.25 -13.88 7.98
CA ASP A 115 4.77 -13.03 9.08
C ASP A 115 3.27 -12.72 8.95
N LEU A 116 2.74 -12.65 7.72
CA LEU A 116 1.33 -12.37 7.47
C LEU A 116 0.43 -13.61 7.49
N LYS A 117 1.01 -14.81 7.39
CA LYS A 117 0.26 -16.07 7.26
C LYS A 117 -0.82 -16.23 8.33
N ASP A 118 -0.46 -16.00 9.60
CA ASP A 118 -1.35 -16.26 10.73
C ASP A 118 -1.98 -14.98 11.32
N VAL A 119 -1.77 -13.81 10.69
CA VAL A 119 -2.34 -12.54 11.15
C VAL A 119 -3.84 -12.53 10.89
N ARG A 120 -4.64 -12.46 11.95
CA ARG A 120 -6.11 -12.39 11.91
C ARG A 120 -6.63 -11.47 13.01
N ASN A 121 -7.58 -10.61 12.66
CA ASN A 121 -8.39 -9.82 13.59
C ASN A 121 -7.58 -9.08 14.67
N LEU A 122 -6.43 -8.50 14.31
CA LEU A 122 -5.71 -7.63 15.22
C LEU A 122 -6.52 -6.34 15.47
N PRO A 123 -6.40 -5.71 16.66
CA PRO A 123 -7.09 -4.45 16.95
C PRO A 123 -6.80 -3.40 15.87
N LEU A 124 -7.81 -2.72 15.36
CA LEU A 124 -7.63 -1.74 14.28
C LEU A 124 -7.10 -0.41 14.83
N PHE A 125 -6.34 0.29 14.01
CA PHE A 125 -5.92 1.65 14.31
C PHE A 125 -7.04 2.64 14.04
N GLU A 126 -7.27 3.52 15.00
CA GLU A 126 -8.18 4.65 14.89
C GLU A 126 -7.40 5.92 14.54
N PRO A 127 -7.92 6.78 13.65
CA PRO A 127 -7.27 8.05 13.33
C PRO A 127 -7.30 8.98 14.55
N ASP A 128 -6.25 9.78 14.72
CA ASP A 128 -6.17 10.81 15.76
C ASP A 128 -5.71 12.15 15.19
N GLU A 129 -6.49 13.20 15.43
CA GLU A 129 -6.30 14.52 14.83
C GLU A 129 -5.05 15.22 15.37
N THR A 130 -4.86 15.21 16.69
CA THR A 130 -3.72 15.90 17.30
C THR A 130 -2.42 15.16 16.98
N LEU A 131 -2.42 13.83 16.98
CA LEU A 131 -1.27 13.03 16.57
C LEU A 131 -0.96 13.22 15.08
N THR A 132 -1.99 13.36 14.23
CA THR A 132 -1.81 13.73 12.81
C THR A 132 -1.14 15.09 12.69
N TRP A 133 -1.56 16.07 13.47
CA TRP A 133 -0.93 17.38 13.49
C TRP A 133 0.55 17.31 13.92
N VAL A 134 0.90 16.46 14.90
CA VAL A 134 2.30 16.22 15.32
C VAL A 134 3.11 15.62 14.16
N ALA A 135 2.59 14.58 13.50
CA ALA A 135 3.21 13.95 12.34
C ALA A 135 3.45 14.97 11.20
N GLN A 136 2.47 15.85 10.95
CA GLN A 136 2.58 16.97 9.99
C GLN A 136 3.70 17.95 10.35
N GLN A 137 3.90 18.28 11.63
CA GLN A 137 5.00 19.16 12.03
C GLN A 137 6.35 18.50 11.80
N HIS A 138 6.50 17.21 12.09
CA HIS A 138 7.74 16.48 11.83
C HIS A 138 8.02 16.40 10.32
N ALA A 139 7.02 16.07 9.50
CA ALA A 139 7.18 16.07 8.04
C ALA A 139 7.60 17.45 7.48
N LYS A 140 7.04 18.55 8.01
CA LYS A 140 7.42 19.92 7.62
C LYS A 140 8.87 20.24 8.01
N ASP A 141 9.30 19.80 9.19
CA ASP A 141 10.68 19.98 9.65
C ASP A 141 11.69 19.20 8.77
N LEU A 142 11.41 17.92 8.50
CA LEU A 142 12.20 17.09 7.59
C LEU A 142 12.27 17.71 6.19
N LYS A 143 11.14 18.20 5.67
CA LYS A 143 11.09 18.93 4.39
C LYS A 143 11.96 20.19 4.41
N LYS A 144 11.82 21.04 5.44
CA LYS A 144 12.54 22.32 5.54
C LYS A 144 14.05 22.13 5.64
N THR A 145 14.48 21.06 6.29
CA THR A 145 15.90 20.77 6.55
C THR A 145 16.50 19.74 5.61
N ASN A 146 15.70 19.19 4.69
CA ASN A 146 16.08 18.09 3.80
C ASN A 146 16.69 16.88 4.55
N LYS A 147 16.20 16.62 5.77
CA LYS A 147 16.64 15.51 6.62
C LYS A 147 15.71 14.31 6.47
N ALA A 148 16.23 13.12 6.67
CA ALA A 148 15.44 11.90 6.83
C ALA A 148 15.84 11.19 8.13
N GLY A 149 14.90 11.05 9.06
CA GLY A 149 15.13 10.38 10.32
C GLY A 149 14.05 10.67 11.37
N HIS A 150 14.07 9.89 12.44
CA HIS A 150 13.09 9.95 13.52
C HIS A 150 13.23 11.19 14.43
N ASN A 151 14.43 11.77 14.50
CA ASN A 151 14.66 12.97 15.29
C ASN A 151 14.40 14.22 14.46
N SER A 152 13.72 15.19 15.07
CA SER A 152 13.54 16.52 14.49
C SER A 152 14.88 17.25 14.41
N SER A 153 14.93 18.31 13.60
CA SER A 153 16.15 19.06 13.32
C SER A 153 16.74 19.76 14.55
N ASP A 154 15.91 20.01 15.56
CA ASP A 154 16.25 20.55 16.87
C ASP A 154 16.63 19.47 17.91
N GLY A 155 16.70 18.21 17.51
CA GLY A 155 17.12 17.09 18.36
C GLY A 155 15.99 16.38 19.10
N ARG A 156 14.74 16.88 19.05
CA ARG A 156 13.59 16.21 19.67
C ARG A 156 13.34 14.83 19.07
N SER A 157 13.21 13.84 19.93
CA SER A 157 12.80 12.48 19.57
C SER A 157 11.28 12.40 19.35
N VAL A 158 10.81 11.25 18.85
CA VAL A 158 9.37 10.90 18.80
C VAL A 158 8.69 11.14 20.15
N LYS A 159 9.37 10.76 21.25
CA LYS A 159 8.88 10.95 22.61
C LYS A 159 8.73 12.40 23.00
N ASP A 160 9.71 13.22 22.67
CA ASP A 160 9.66 14.64 23.00
C ASP A 160 8.57 15.38 22.21
N ARG A 161 8.25 14.90 20.99
CA ARG A 161 7.16 15.45 20.17
C ARG A 161 5.77 15.06 20.68
N ILE A 162 5.57 13.79 21.06
CA ILE A 162 4.24 13.24 21.37
C ILE A 162 3.84 13.45 22.84
N THR A 163 4.77 13.31 23.79
CA THR A 163 4.50 13.36 25.24
C THR A 163 3.73 14.60 25.71
N PRO A 164 3.96 15.82 25.17
CA PRO A 164 3.21 17.00 25.60
C PRO A 164 1.69 16.91 25.37
N TYR A 165 1.26 16.12 24.38
CA TYR A 165 -0.17 15.91 24.07
C TYR A 165 -0.70 14.61 24.66
N TYR A 166 0.17 13.59 24.74
CA TYR A 166 -0.19 12.23 25.13
C TYR A 166 0.78 11.70 26.20
N PRO A 167 0.72 12.24 27.43
CA PRO A 167 1.61 11.79 28.50
C PRO A 167 1.31 10.34 28.89
N ASN A 168 2.36 9.62 29.31
CA ASN A 168 2.28 8.23 29.80
C ASN A 168 1.69 7.22 28.81
N ARG A 169 1.84 7.47 27.50
CA ARG A 169 1.45 6.53 26.44
C ARG A 169 2.68 5.84 25.87
N ALA A 170 2.54 4.57 25.52
CA ALA A 170 3.53 3.94 24.66
C ALA A 170 3.38 4.50 23.25
N MET A 171 4.48 4.55 22.50
CA MET A 171 4.52 5.22 21.20
C MET A 171 5.48 4.53 20.24
N ALA A 172 5.23 4.69 18.95
CA ALA A 172 6.09 4.25 17.86
C ALA A 172 5.95 5.21 16.67
N GLU A 173 6.92 5.19 15.76
CA GLU A 173 6.87 5.99 14.52
C GLU A 173 7.36 5.13 13.36
N ASN A 174 6.63 5.17 12.24
CA ASN A 174 7.11 4.71 10.96
C ASN A 174 7.30 5.90 10.01
N LEU A 175 8.43 5.92 9.30
CA LEU A 175 8.71 6.89 8.26
C LEU A 175 8.84 6.17 6.92
N ALA A 176 8.19 6.69 5.89
CA ALA A 176 8.38 6.23 4.52
C ALA A 176 8.76 7.38 3.61
N PHE A 177 9.58 7.09 2.61
CA PHE A 177 10.12 8.09 1.68
C PHE A 177 9.91 7.60 0.24
N GLY A 178 9.66 8.52 -0.69
CA GLY A 178 9.53 8.21 -2.12
C GLY A 178 8.11 8.17 -2.67
N PHE A 179 7.12 7.77 -1.87
CA PHE A 179 5.77 7.46 -2.37
C PHE A 179 4.73 8.50 -1.92
N SER A 180 3.94 9.01 -2.87
CA SER A 180 2.78 9.86 -2.58
C SER A 180 1.50 9.08 -2.25
N LYS A 181 1.51 7.76 -2.46
CA LYS A 181 0.32 6.91 -2.38
C LYS A 181 0.32 6.14 -1.07
N GLY A 182 -0.79 6.21 -0.33
CA GLY A 182 -0.91 5.53 0.97
C GLY A 182 -0.69 4.02 0.84
N PHE A 183 -1.28 3.42 -0.19
CA PHE A 183 -1.12 2.00 -0.49
C PHE A 183 0.35 1.57 -0.68
N ALA A 184 1.09 2.31 -1.51
CA ALA A 184 2.48 1.99 -1.81
C ALA A 184 3.38 2.13 -0.57
N ASN A 185 3.15 3.16 0.25
CA ASN A 185 3.85 3.33 1.52
C ASN A 185 3.64 2.11 2.43
N ILE A 186 2.40 1.67 2.64
CA ILE A 186 2.12 0.50 3.50
C ILE A 186 2.75 -0.78 2.95
N CYS A 187 2.64 -1.05 1.66
CA CYS A 187 3.27 -2.24 1.07
C CYS A 187 4.79 -2.23 1.21
N MET A 188 5.44 -1.08 1.05
CA MET A 188 6.90 -0.98 1.17
C MET A 188 7.37 -1.06 2.63
N LEU A 189 6.64 -0.47 3.58
CA LEU A 189 6.91 -0.60 5.01
C LEU A 189 6.68 -2.04 5.50
N LEU A 190 5.69 -2.75 4.95
CA LEU A 190 5.51 -4.17 5.21
C LEU A 190 6.65 -5.00 4.61
N LEU A 191 7.04 -4.77 3.36
CA LEU A 191 8.19 -5.48 2.77
C LEU A 191 9.46 -5.23 3.57
N ASP A 192 9.68 -3.99 4.01
CA ASP A 192 10.75 -3.55 4.91
C ASP A 192 12.16 -3.91 4.42
N LYS A 193 12.36 -3.83 3.11
CA LYS A 193 13.60 -4.20 2.44
C LYS A 193 14.74 -3.27 2.92
N ASN A 194 15.86 -3.88 3.28
CA ASN A 194 17.08 -3.22 3.81
C ASN A 194 16.95 -2.66 5.24
N VAL A 195 15.91 -3.06 5.98
CA VAL A 195 15.78 -2.76 7.41
C VAL A 195 16.01 -4.06 8.20
N ASN A 196 17.16 -4.15 8.87
CA ASN A 196 17.63 -5.41 9.46
C ASN A 196 16.69 -5.99 10.51
N ASP A 197 16.03 -5.14 11.30
CA ASP A 197 15.16 -5.54 12.41
C ASP A 197 13.67 -5.62 12.01
N LEU A 198 13.31 -5.27 10.78
CA LEU A 198 11.93 -5.17 10.30
C LEU A 198 11.04 -4.28 11.19
N GLY A 199 11.60 -3.21 11.75
CA GLY A 199 10.94 -2.34 12.72
C GLY A 199 9.60 -1.77 12.22
N HIS A 200 9.50 -1.43 10.93
CA HIS A 200 8.27 -0.86 10.39
C HIS A 200 7.16 -1.90 10.30
N ARG A 201 7.48 -3.08 9.76
CA ARG A 201 6.55 -4.21 9.69
C ARG A 201 6.07 -4.61 11.09
N LYS A 202 7.00 -4.73 12.04
CA LYS A 202 6.69 -5.09 13.42
C LYS A 202 5.76 -4.07 14.08
N THR A 203 5.95 -2.78 13.82
CA THR A 203 5.05 -1.72 14.32
C THR A 203 3.64 -1.87 13.75
N ILE A 204 3.50 -2.04 12.42
CA ILE A 204 2.20 -2.21 11.76
C ILE A 204 1.45 -3.45 12.28
N LEU A 205 2.17 -4.54 12.54
CA LEU A 205 1.59 -5.81 13.02
C LEU A 205 1.58 -5.94 14.56
N SER A 206 2.02 -4.92 15.29
CA SER A 206 2.21 -5.04 16.74
C SER A 206 0.87 -5.20 17.47
N THR A 207 0.83 -6.15 18.39
CA THR A 207 -0.13 -6.24 19.50
C THR A 207 0.50 -5.83 20.83
N LYS A 208 1.81 -5.58 20.85
CA LYS A 208 2.54 -5.11 22.03
C LYS A 208 2.23 -3.64 22.28
N ASN A 209 2.28 -3.24 23.55
CA ASN A 209 2.09 -1.86 24.01
C ASN A 209 0.72 -1.25 23.69
N ASN A 210 -0.26 -2.09 23.32
CA ASN A 210 -1.65 -1.68 23.06
C ASN A 210 -1.77 -0.48 22.09
N LEU A 211 -0.93 -0.40 21.05
CA LEU A 211 -1.02 0.65 20.03
C LEU A 211 -2.41 0.63 19.41
N LYS A 212 -3.12 1.76 19.49
CA LYS A 212 -4.54 1.88 19.14
C LYS A 212 -4.82 3.08 18.24
N TYR A 213 -4.17 4.21 18.49
CA TYR A 213 -4.41 5.42 17.71
C TYR A 213 -3.21 5.71 16.82
N THR A 214 -3.48 6.30 15.64
CA THR A 214 -2.44 6.72 14.72
C THR A 214 -2.70 8.11 14.16
N GLY A 215 -1.63 8.89 14.04
CA GLY A 215 -1.60 10.15 13.32
C GLY A 215 -0.74 9.99 12.08
N VAL A 216 -1.22 10.45 10.93
CA VAL A 216 -0.56 10.19 9.65
C VAL A 216 -0.47 11.43 8.79
N THR A 217 0.59 11.53 7.99
CA THR A 217 0.65 12.52 6.91
C THR A 217 1.45 12.02 5.72
N ILE A 218 1.19 12.57 4.54
CA ILE A 218 2.06 12.46 3.36
C ILE A 218 2.36 13.87 2.84
N GLY A 219 3.63 14.28 2.94
CA GLY A 219 4.12 15.57 2.46
C GLY A 219 5.18 15.45 1.37
N THR A 220 5.42 16.52 0.63
CA THR A 220 6.56 16.60 -0.30
C THR A 220 7.88 16.65 0.47
N HIS A 221 8.94 16.03 -0.06
CA HIS A 221 10.29 16.09 0.51
C HIS A 221 11.33 16.38 -0.58
N PRO A 222 12.26 17.34 -0.41
CA PRO A 222 13.20 17.72 -1.47
C PRO A 222 14.11 16.57 -1.92
N GLY A 223 14.74 15.83 -0.99
CA GLY A 223 15.64 14.73 -1.33
C GLY A 223 14.97 13.41 -1.74
N TYR A 224 13.70 13.21 -1.41
CA TYR A 224 13.00 11.92 -1.56
C TYR A 224 11.68 12.02 -2.31
N ARG A 225 11.36 13.19 -2.87
CA ARG A 225 10.07 13.56 -3.49
C ARG A 225 8.89 13.62 -2.51
N TYR A 226 8.71 12.60 -1.67
CA TYR A 226 7.67 12.52 -0.64
C TYR A 226 8.23 11.94 0.66
N CYS A 227 7.58 12.29 1.77
CA CYS A 227 7.79 11.75 3.11
C CYS A 227 6.41 11.48 3.73
N ALA A 228 6.19 10.25 4.17
CA ALA A 228 5.06 9.89 5.00
C ALA A 228 5.52 9.65 6.43
N VAL A 229 4.78 10.21 7.39
CA VAL A 229 4.99 10.01 8.83
C VAL A 229 3.75 9.33 9.37
N MET A 230 3.94 8.24 10.12
CA MET A 230 2.89 7.52 10.83
C MET A 230 3.31 7.39 12.29
N ASP A 231 2.74 8.23 13.13
CA ASP A 231 2.92 8.17 14.59
C ASP A 231 1.83 7.28 15.19
N PHE A 232 2.20 6.49 16.20
CA PHE A 232 1.30 5.59 16.91
C PHE A 232 1.36 5.85 18.39
N ILE A 233 0.22 5.76 19.07
CA ILE A 233 0.15 5.76 20.54
C ILE A 233 -0.71 4.60 21.04
N SER A 234 -0.42 4.16 22.27
CA SER A 234 -1.25 3.19 22.96
C SER A 234 -2.68 3.70 23.17
N GLY A 235 -3.63 2.81 23.51
CA GLY A 235 -4.88 3.20 24.16
C GLY A 235 -4.64 3.80 25.56
N PRO A 236 -5.68 4.38 26.22
CA PRO A 236 -5.60 4.76 27.62
C PRO A 236 -5.03 3.62 28.47
N ALA A 237 -4.24 3.97 29.48
CA ALA A 237 -3.95 3.01 30.53
C ALA A 237 -5.28 2.66 31.19
N ASP A 238 -5.58 1.38 31.29
CA ASP A 238 -6.70 0.87 32.06
C ASP A 238 -6.51 1.18 33.56
#